data_AF-A0A238UKZ7-F1
#
_entry.id   AF-A0A238UKZ7-F1
#
_cell.length_a   1.000
_cell.length_b   1.000
_cell.length_c   1.000
_cell.angle_alpha   90.00
_cell.angle_beta   90.00
_cell.angle_gamma   90.00
#
_symmetry.space_group_name_H-M   'P 1'
#
loop_
_entity.id
_entity.type
_entity.pdbx_description
1 polymer ?
#
loop_
_entity_poly.entity_id
_entity_poly.type
_entity_poly.pdbx_seq_one_letter_code
_entity_poly.pdbx_strand_id
1 'polypeptide(L)' 'MSFEKDDEVVLHDKHSEYDGDAGTITQVMETMFGESTYTVSFEDGQETGIPEDALEAVDDEE' A
#
# COMPACT_ATOMS: atom_id res chain seq x y z
N MET A 1 -2.41 7.69 9.07
CA MET A 1 -2.98 8.48 7.96
C MET A 1 -3.56 7.46 6.99
N SER A 2 -4.72 7.72 6.41
CA SER A 2 -5.31 6.80 5.42
C SER A 2 -4.72 7.12 4.05
N PHE A 3 -4.39 6.12 3.26
CA PHE A 3 -3.91 6.35 1.90
C PHE A 3 -5.05 6.47 0.91
N GLU A 4 -4.83 7.21 -0.16
CA GLU A 4 -5.79 7.44 -1.22
C GLU A 4 -5.42 6.66 -2.48
N LYS A 5 -6.37 6.57 -3.40
CA LYS A 5 -6.06 6.05 -4.73
C LYS A 5 -5.11 7.03 -5.43
N ASP A 6 -4.13 6.50 -6.14
CA ASP A 6 -3.03 7.18 -6.82
C ASP A 6 -1.91 7.68 -5.88
N ASP A 7 -1.95 7.35 -4.57
CA ASP A 7 -0.82 7.59 -3.65
C ASP A 7 0.35 6.64 -3.91
N GLU A 8 1.56 7.16 -3.74
CA GLU A 8 2.80 6.39 -3.82
C GLU A 8 3.25 5.92 -2.44
N VAL A 9 3.46 4.62 -2.30
CA VAL A 9 3.75 3.96 -1.02
C VAL A 9 4.83 2.90 -1.19
N VAL A 10 5.67 2.76 -0.18
CA VAL A 10 6.62 1.65 -0.05
C VAL A 10 5.95 0.52 0.71
N LEU A 11 5.99 -0.69 0.15
CA LEU A 11 5.52 -1.87 0.85
C LEU A 11 6.60 -2.40 1.79
N HIS A 12 6.24 -2.64 3.05
CA HIS A 12 7.06 -3.29 4.05
C HIS A 12 6.40 -4.60 4.50
N ASP A 13 6.61 -5.66 3.74
CA ASP A 13 6.17 -7.01 4.09
C ASP A 13 7.21 -8.06 3.68
N LYS A 14 7.86 -8.67 4.67
CA LYS A 14 8.87 -9.73 4.48
C LYS A 14 8.34 -11.01 3.82
N HIS A 15 7.03 -11.17 3.73
CA HIS A 15 6.38 -12.27 3.03
C HIS A 15 6.04 -11.92 1.58
N SER A 16 6.11 -10.65 1.20
CA SER A 16 5.90 -10.17 -0.15
C SER A 16 7.19 -10.22 -0.97
N GLU A 17 7.02 -10.34 -2.28
CA GLU A 17 8.12 -10.22 -3.25
C GLU A 17 8.47 -8.76 -3.55
N TYR A 18 7.61 -7.82 -3.14
CA TYR A 18 7.75 -6.37 -3.34
C TYR A 18 8.19 -5.63 -2.05
N ASP A 19 8.77 -6.34 -1.08
CA ASP A 19 9.27 -5.76 0.18
C ASP A 19 10.37 -4.72 -0.10
N GLY A 20 10.11 -3.47 0.27
CA GLY A 20 10.99 -2.33 0.05
C GLY A 20 10.83 -1.67 -1.32
N ASP A 21 9.92 -2.14 -2.18
CA ASP A 21 9.62 -1.50 -3.45
C ASP A 21 8.50 -0.45 -3.29
N ALA A 22 8.63 0.63 -4.06
CA ALA A 22 7.59 1.66 -4.17
C ALA A 22 6.55 1.25 -5.22
N GLY A 23 5.28 1.43 -4.89
CA GLY A 23 4.17 1.19 -5.80
C GLY A 23 3.06 2.20 -5.61
N THR A 24 2.07 2.15 -6.50
CA THR A 24 0.95 3.10 -6.50
C THR A 24 -0.34 2.43 -6.05
N ILE A 25 -1.08 3.06 -5.16
CA ILE A 25 -2.37 2.56 -4.72
C ILE A 25 -3.38 2.70 -5.86
N THR A 26 -3.92 1.57 -6.29
CA THR A 26 -4.94 1.53 -7.36
C THR A 26 -6.35 1.33 -6.81
N GLN A 27 -6.46 0.82 -5.58
CA GLN A 27 -7.75 0.55 -4.94
C GLN A 27 -7.63 0.59 -3.41
N VAL A 28 -8.64 1.19 -2.77
CA VAL A 28 -8.81 1.22 -1.31
C VAL A 28 -10.07 0.42 -0.96
N MET A 29 -9.93 -0.59 -0.10
CA MET A 29 -11.03 -1.38 0.44
C MET A 29 -11.13 -1.19 1.95
N GLU A 30 -12.17 -0.51 2.39
CA GLU A 30 -12.51 -0.44 3.82
C GLU A 30 -13.31 -1.68 4.24
N THR A 31 -12.85 -2.33 5.31
CA THR A 31 -13.60 -3.41 5.94
C THR A 31 -14.70 -2.82 6.84
N MET A 32 -15.76 -3.59 7.09
CA MET A 32 -16.84 -3.16 8.00
C MET A 32 -16.41 -2.98 9.47
N PHE A 33 -15.17 -3.37 9.79
CA PHE A 33 -14.55 -3.20 11.10
C PHE A 33 -13.68 -1.93 11.22
N GLY A 34 -13.57 -1.15 10.13
CA GLY A 34 -12.76 0.06 10.08
C GLY A 34 -11.29 -0.17 9.78
N GLU A 35 -10.89 -1.41 9.43
CA GLU A 35 -9.56 -1.69 8.91
C GLU A 35 -9.57 -1.43 7.40
N SER A 36 -8.65 -0.61 6.91
CA SER A 36 -8.50 -0.33 5.48
C SER A 36 -7.43 -1.23 4.89
N THR A 37 -7.74 -1.86 3.76
CA THR A 37 -6.80 -2.65 2.97
C THR A 37 -6.62 -2.01 1.60
N TYR A 38 -5.42 -2.12 1.05
CA TYR A 38 -5.02 -1.41 -0.14
C TYR A 38 -4.58 -2.39 -1.21
N THR A 39 -4.70 -1.96 -2.46
CA THR A 39 -4.13 -2.64 -3.62
C THR A 39 -3.06 -1.75 -4.21
N VAL A 40 -1.82 -2.22 -4.17
CA VAL A 40 -0.66 -1.51 -4.69
C VAL A 40 -0.25 -2.16 -6.01
N SER A 41 -0.05 -1.34 -7.04
CA SER A 41 0.48 -1.78 -8.32
C SER A 41 1.96 -1.41 -8.40
N PHE A 42 2.77 -2.37 -8.80
CA PHE A 42 4.21 -2.27 -9.02
C PHE A 42 4.52 -2.45 -10.52
N GLU A 43 5.79 -2.31 -10.92
CA GLU A 43 6.19 -2.48 -12.33
C GLU A 43 5.98 -3.92 -12.85
N ASP A 44 6.20 -4.93 -12.00
CA ASP A 44 6.13 -6.35 -12.38
C ASP A 44 4.78 -7.01 -12.03
N GLY A 45 3.86 -6.29 -11.37
CA GLY A 45 2.60 -6.87 -10.91
C GLY A 45 1.78 -5.97 -10.00
N GLN A 46 0.83 -6.56 -9.28
CA GLN A 46 0.03 -5.87 -8.27
C GLN A 46 -0.22 -6.77 -7.08
N GLU A 47 -0.32 -6.18 -5.90
CA GLU A 47 -0.59 -6.87 -4.65
C GLU A 47 -1.83 -6.29 -3.98
N THR A 48 -2.73 -7.17 -3.51
CA THR A 48 -4.05 -6.80 -2.98
C THR A 48 -4.17 -7.25 -1.53
N GLY A 49 -4.87 -6.46 -0.71
CA GLY A 49 -5.13 -6.82 0.68
C GLY A 49 -4.00 -6.41 1.62
N ILE A 50 -3.19 -5.44 1.21
CA ILE A 50 -2.10 -4.91 2.02
C ILE A 50 -2.70 -4.06 3.14
N PRO A 51 -2.35 -4.27 4.41
CA PRO A 51 -2.80 -3.41 5.51
C PRO A 51 -2.09 -2.05 5.49
N GLU A 52 -2.71 -1.00 6.03
CA GLU A 52 -2.04 0.31 6.15
C GLU A 52 -0.70 0.25 6.91
N ASP A 53 -0.61 -0.64 7.90
CA ASP A 53 0.57 -0.79 8.76
C ASP A 53 1.81 -1.33 8.00
N ALA A 54 1.57 -1.96 6.84
CA ALA A 54 2.62 -2.45 5.95
C ALA A 54 2.97 -1.44 4.85
N LEU A 55 2.35 -0.26 4.82
CA LEU A 55 2.61 0.78 3.82
C LEU A 55 3.26 1.99 4.47
N GLU A 56 4.31 2.50 3.85
CA GLU A 56 4.96 3.76 4.21
C GLU A 56 4.76 4.78 3.09
N ALA A 57 4.35 6.01 3.41
CA ALA A 57 4.19 7.07 2.42
C ALA A 57 5.57 7.48 1.88
N VAL A 58 5.71 7.59 0.55
CA VAL A 58 6.99 8.06 -0.04
C VAL A 58 7.23 9.55 0.23
N ASP A 59 6.17 10.33 0.52
CA ASP A 59 6.23 11.80 0.72
C ASP A 59 6.33 12.23 2.20
N ASP A 60 6.91 11.42 3.08
CA ASP A 60 7.18 11.81 4.48
C ASP A 60 8.46 12.71 4.57
N GLU A 61 8.48 13.81 3.82
CA GLU A 61 9.45 14.90 3.95
C GLU A 61 8.76 16.22 4.33
N GLU A 62 8.54 16.42 5.63
CA GLU A 62 8.47 17.76 6.27
C GLU A 62 9.73 18.01 7.13
#